data_AF-A0A0L7QPH0-F1
#
_entry.id   AF-A0A0L7QPH0-F1
#
_cell.length_a   1.000
_cell.length_b   1.000
_cell.length_c   1.000
_cell.angle_alpha   90.00
_cell.angle_beta   90.00
_cell.angle_gamma   90.00
#
_symmetry.space_group_name_H-M   'P 1'
#
loop_
_entity.id
_entity.type
_entity.pdbx_description
1 polymer ?
#
loop_
_entity_poly.entity_id
_entity_poly.type
_entity_poly.pdbx_seq_one_letter_code
_entity_poly.pdbx_strand_id
1 'polypeptide(L)'
;METGPGASPVNRVAVRVPEFCPADPELWFTMAERSFQASGITSDDTKYGYILGALSPQYAAEVRDIIMDPPASGPYQKLKTELIHRLSSSQEQRSRRLLEHEEMGDRKPAQFLRHLRRLPGTTVTDSVLRTLWLG
;
A
#
# COMPACT_ATOMS: atom_id res chain seq x y z
N MET A 1 12.03 29.64 -48.39
CA MET A 1 12.70 29.18 -47.16
C MET A 1 11.63 29.00 -46.11
N GLU A 2 11.15 27.77 -45.94
CA GLU A 2 10.10 27.42 -44.97
C GLU A 2 10.71 27.32 -43.56
N THR A 3 10.16 28.05 -42.60
CA THR A 3 10.49 27.95 -41.18
C THR A 3 9.65 26.83 -40.56
N GLY A 4 10.29 25.72 -40.17
CA GLY A 4 9.65 24.63 -39.46
C GLY A 4 9.16 25.04 -38.06
N PRO A 5 8.06 24.46 -37.55
CA PRO A 5 7.46 24.88 -36.30
C PRO A 5 8.36 24.52 -35.11
N GLY A 6 8.57 25.49 -34.23
CA GLY A 6 9.29 25.33 -32.98
C GLY A 6 8.61 24.27 -32.12
N ALA A 7 9.35 23.22 -31.78
CA ALA A 7 8.96 22.27 -30.76
C ALA A 7 8.86 23.01 -29.41
N SER A 8 7.64 23.17 -28.90
CA SER A 8 7.40 23.68 -27.55
C SER A 8 8.13 22.78 -26.54
N PRO A 9 8.90 23.34 -25.58
CA PRO A 9 9.51 22.54 -24.54
C PRO A 9 8.41 21.93 -23.69
N VAL A 10 8.26 20.61 -23.79
CA VAL A 10 7.40 19.84 -22.89
C VAL A 10 7.98 20.01 -21.49
N ASN A 11 7.29 20.78 -20.65
CA ASN A 11 7.66 20.94 -19.25
C ASN A 11 7.48 19.57 -18.58
N ARG A 12 8.54 18.76 -18.54
CA ARG A 12 8.54 17.45 -17.89
C ARG A 12 8.35 17.69 -16.40
N VAL A 13 7.11 17.61 -15.93
CA VAL A 13 6.79 17.56 -14.51
C VAL A 13 7.58 16.38 -13.95
N ALA A 14 8.56 16.66 -13.10
CA ALA A 14 9.29 15.62 -12.40
C ALA A 14 8.29 14.81 -11.57
N VAL A 15 8.21 13.51 -11.83
CA VAL A 15 7.27 12.63 -11.14
C VAL A 15 7.67 12.57 -9.68
N ARG A 16 6.81 13.11 -8.81
CA ARG A 16 6.97 12.98 -7.37
C ARG A 16 6.05 11.88 -6.87
N VAL A 17 6.64 10.71 -6.62
CA VAL A 17 5.98 9.65 -5.89
C VAL A 17 5.99 10.02 -4.42
N PRO A 18 4.84 10.00 -3.71
CA PRO A 18 4.80 10.26 -2.28
C PRO A 18 5.60 9.20 -1.51
N GLU A 19 6.07 9.55 -0.31
CA GLU A 19 6.69 8.58 0.59
C GLU A 19 5.74 7.41 0.87
N PHE A 20 6.29 6.20 0.97
CA PHE A 20 5.50 4.99 1.16
C PHE A 20 4.72 5.01 2.48
N CYS A 21 3.40 4.81 2.41
CA CYS A 21 2.53 4.71 3.57
C CYS A 21 2.13 3.23 3.80
N PRO A 22 2.77 2.52 4.75
CA PRO A 22 2.46 1.12 5.05
C PRO A 22 1.11 0.94 5.78
N ALA A 23 0.59 2.01 6.38
CA ALA A 23 -0.68 1.97 7.11
C ALA A 23 -1.87 1.83 6.15
N ASP A 24 -1.76 2.38 4.94
CA ASP A 24 -2.76 2.29 3.88
C ASP A 24 -2.07 2.20 2.51
N PRO A 25 -1.59 1.00 2.13
CA PRO A 25 -0.90 0.81 0.86
C PRO A 25 -1.82 1.02 -0.35
N GLU A 26 -3.13 0.78 -0.22
CA GLU A 26 -4.10 1.01 -1.30
C GLU A 26 -4.24 2.50 -1.63
N LEU A 27 -4.40 3.34 -0.60
CA LEU A 27 -4.42 4.80 -0.77
C LEU A 27 -3.10 5.30 -1.36
N TRP A 28 -1.97 4.79 -0.88
CA TRP A 28 -0.66 5.18 -1.39
C TRP A 28 -0.50 4.87 -2.88
N PHE A 29 -0.83 3.65 -3.32
CA PHE A 29 -0.79 3.29 -4.73
C PHE A 29 -1.74 4.17 -5.56
N THR A 30 -2.92 4.48 -5.05
CA THR A 30 -3.86 5.40 -5.72
C THR A 30 -3.23 6.77 -5.93
N MET A 31 -2.57 7.34 -4.92
CA MET A 31 -1.87 8.62 -5.06
C MET A 31 -0.71 8.55 -6.08
N ALA A 32 0.10 7.50 -6.02
CA ALA A 32 1.20 7.29 -6.96
C ALA A 32 0.69 7.18 -8.41
N GLU A 33 -0.40 6.45 -8.65
CA GLU A 33 -1.02 6.31 -9.97
C GLU A 33 -1.53 7.64 -10.51
N ARG A 34 -2.10 8.51 -9.66
CA ARG A 34 -2.49 9.87 -10.05
C ARG A 34 -1.27 10.70 -10.46
N SER A 35 -0.16 10.60 -9.74
CA SER A 35 1.10 11.28 -10.11
C SER A 35 1.65 10.77 -11.44
N PHE A 36 1.59 9.46 -11.69
CA PHE A 36 1.99 8.88 -12.98
C PHE A 36 1.13 9.39 -14.12
N GLN A 37 -0.20 9.39 -13.96
CA GLN A 37 -1.15 9.92 -14.94
C GLN A 37 -0.89 11.39 -15.25
N ALA A 38 -0.72 12.23 -14.22
CA ALA A 38 -0.43 13.65 -14.38
C ALA A 38 0.89 13.92 -15.12
N SER A 39 1.84 12.99 -15.03
CA SER A 39 3.16 13.09 -15.67
C SER A 39 3.24 12.34 -17.02
N GLY A 40 2.13 11.78 -17.50
CA GLY A 40 2.08 11.02 -18.76
C GLY A 40 2.81 9.66 -18.70
N ILE A 41 3.05 9.10 -17.52
CA ILE A 41 3.67 7.78 -17.36
C ILE A 41 2.61 6.69 -17.52
N THR A 42 2.72 5.95 -18.62
CA THR A 42 1.83 4.82 -18.93
C THR A 42 2.55 3.47 -18.89
N SER A 43 3.85 3.43 -19.17
CA SER A 43 4.69 2.22 -19.18
C SER A 43 4.70 1.53 -17.81
N ASP A 44 4.41 0.23 -17.82
CA ASP A 44 4.40 -0.63 -16.63
C ASP A 44 5.79 -0.70 -15.98
N ASP A 45 6.83 -0.94 -16.79
CA ASP A 45 8.24 -0.97 -16.34
C ASP A 45 8.67 0.34 -15.69
N THR A 46 8.22 1.47 -16.25
CA THR A 46 8.56 2.78 -15.70
C THR A 46 7.89 2.98 -14.34
N LYS A 47 6.60 2.65 -14.21
CA LYS A 47 5.89 2.70 -12.92
C LYS A 47 6.54 1.78 -11.91
N TYR A 48 6.89 0.56 -12.31
CA TYR A 48 7.57 -0.42 -11.47
C TYR A 48 8.87 0.16 -10.89
N GLY A 49 9.73 0.75 -11.73
CA GLY A 49 10.97 1.40 -11.27
C GLY A 49 10.74 2.55 -10.28
N TYR A 50 9.73 3.39 -10.51
CA TYR A 50 9.36 4.47 -9.58
C TYR A 50 8.87 3.95 -8.23
N ILE A 51 8.03 2.90 -8.22
CA ILE A 51 7.55 2.28 -6.99
C ILE A 51 8.71 1.66 -6.23
N LEU A 52 9.60 0.91 -6.89
CA LEU A 52 10.78 0.32 -6.22
C LEU A 52 11.65 1.39 -5.56
N GLY A 53 11.86 2.53 -6.22
CA GLY A 53 12.61 3.65 -5.65
C GLY A 53 11.93 4.33 -4.45
N ALA A 54 10.61 4.20 -4.32
CA ALA A 54 9.84 4.76 -3.21
C ALA A 54 9.72 3.81 -2.00
N LEU A 55 9.98 2.51 -2.18
CA LEU A 55 9.92 1.53 -1.10
C LEU A 55 11.18 1.57 -0.24
N SER A 56 10.99 1.67 1.08
CA SER A 56 12.07 1.44 2.03
C SER A 56 12.52 -0.02 2.01
N PRO A 57 13.80 -0.34 2.37
CA PRO A 57 14.32 -1.71 2.31
C PRO A 57 13.48 -2.76 3.05
N GLN A 58 12.86 -2.37 4.18
CA GLN A 58 11.98 -3.25 4.96
C GLN A 58 10.73 -3.69 4.18
N TYR A 59 10.15 -2.83 3.34
CA TYR A 59 8.96 -3.14 2.56
C TYR A 59 9.30 -3.79 1.23
N ALA A 60 10.45 -3.45 0.65
CA ALA A 60 11.00 -4.18 -0.49
C ALA A 60 11.25 -5.67 -0.14
N ALA A 61 11.67 -5.96 1.10
CA ALA A 61 11.86 -7.33 1.58
C ALA A 61 10.57 -8.17 1.57
N GLU A 62 9.40 -7.56 1.83
CA GLU A 62 8.10 -8.24 1.80
C GLU A 62 7.73 -8.79 0.41
N VAL A 63 8.29 -8.21 -0.65
CA VAL A 63 8.03 -8.58 -2.06
C VAL A 63 9.33 -8.93 -2.81
N ARG A 64 10.34 -9.39 -2.06
CA ARG A 64 11.68 -9.69 -2.59
C ARG A 64 11.66 -10.66 -3.77
N ASP A 65 10.82 -11.68 -3.71
CA ASP A 65 10.63 -12.66 -4.78
C ASP A 65 10.25 -11.99 -6.10
N ILE A 66 9.36 -10.99 -6.07
CA ILE A 66 8.90 -10.25 -7.25
C ILE A 66 9.97 -9.28 -7.77
N ILE A 67 10.86 -8.81 -6.88
CA ILE A 67 11.97 -7.92 -7.25
C ILE A 67 13.11 -8.71 -7.91
N MET A 68 13.42 -9.89 -7.36
CA MET A 68 14.54 -10.72 -7.82
C MET A 68 14.16 -11.54 -9.06
N ASP A 69 12.89 -11.90 -9.19
CA ASP A 69 12.34 -12.61 -10.35
C ASP A 69 11.06 -11.89 -10.83
N PRO A 70 11.21 -10.74 -11.52
CA PRO A 70 10.07 -9.97 -11.99
C PRO A 70 9.33 -10.72 -13.10
N PRO A 71 7.98 -10.71 -13.09
CA PRO A 71 7.20 -11.39 -14.11
C PRO A 71 7.40 -10.72 -15.47
N ALA A 72 7.37 -11.53 -16.54
CA ALA A 72 7.58 -11.05 -17.91
C ALA A 72 6.49 -10.06 -18.39
N SER A 73 5.32 -10.04 -17.75
CA SER A 73 4.24 -9.10 -18.05
C SER A 73 3.58 -8.59 -16.78
N GLY A 74 3.27 -7.29 -16.76
CA GLY A 74 2.64 -6.60 -15.64
C GLY A 74 3.42 -6.62 -14.31
N PRO A 75 4.76 -6.42 -14.27
CA PRO A 75 5.52 -6.36 -13.04
C PRO A 75 4.98 -5.35 -12.01
N TYR A 76 4.53 -4.17 -12.44
CA TYR A 76 3.92 -3.19 -11.55
C TYR A 76 2.63 -3.72 -10.92
N GLN A 77 1.75 -4.32 -11.72
CA GLN A 77 0.47 -4.82 -11.23
C GLN A 77 0.67 -5.96 -10.24
N LYS A 78 1.57 -6.89 -10.53
CA LYS A 78 1.92 -7.99 -9.62
C LYS A 78 2.51 -7.47 -8.32
N LEU A 79 3.45 -6.52 -8.39
CA LEU A 79 4.04 -5.87 -7.22
C LEU A 79 2.97 -5.19 -6.36
N LYS A 80 2.08 -4.41 -6.96
CA LYS A 80 0.98 -3.72 -6.27
C LYS A 80 0.09 -4.70 -5.52
N THR A 81 -0.41 -5.72 -6.20
CA THR A 81 -1.32 -6.71 -5.60
C THR A 81 -0.67 -7.45 -4.43
N GLU A 82 0.56 -7.93 -4.62
CA GLU A 82 1.26 -8.71 -3.60
C GLU A 82 1.69 -7.87 -2.40
N LEU A 83 2.16 -6.63 -2.64
CA LEU A 83 2.56 -5.73 -1.55
C LEU A 83 1.36 -5.37 -0.68
N ILE A 84 0.22 -5.03 -1.28
CA ILE A 84 -1.03 -4.78 -0.55
C ILE A 84 -1.44 -6.03 0.23
N HIS A 85 -1.47 -7.19 -0.43
CA HIS A 85 -1.89 -8.45 0.20
C HIS A 85 -1.03 -8.83 1.41
N ARG A 86 0.31 -8.76 1.27
CA ARG A 86 1.25 -9.17 2.33
C ARG A 86 1.22 -8.19 3.51
N LEU A 87 1.13 -6.88 3.24
CA LEU A 87 1.01 -5.88 4.31
C LEU A 87 -0.33 -5.97 5.04
N SER A 88 -1.43 -6.15 4.32
CA SER A 88 -2.75 -6.37 4.93
C SER A 88 -2.78 -7.64 5.79
N SER A 89 -2.21 -8.74 5.28
CA SER A 89 -2.10 -10.00 6.03
C SER A 89 -1.25 -9.85 7.30
N SER A 90 -0.12 -9.15 7.22
CA SER A 90 0.73 -8.87 8.39
C SER A 90 0.01 -8.01 9.43
N GLN A 91 -0.73 -7.00 8.97
CA GLN A 91 -1.53 -6.14 9.83
C GLN A 91 -2.66 -6.92 10.52
N GLU A 92 -3.38 -7.79 9.79
CA GLU A 92 -4.44 -8.63 10.35
C GLU A 92 -3.89 -9.62 11.40
N GLN A 93 -2.73 -10.23 11.14
CA GLN A 93 -2.07 -11.10 12.11
C GLN A 93 -1.62 -10.34 13.36
N ARG A 94 -1.17 -9.09 13.19
CA ARG A 94 -0.82 -8.22 14.32
C ARG A 94 -2.07 -7.86 15.12
N SER A 95 -3.16 -7.45 14.47
CA SER A 95 -4.41 -7.15 15.16
C SER A 95 -4.95 -8.38 15.88
N ARG A 96 -4.97 -9.55 15.24
CA ARG A 96 -5.42 -10.80 15.86
C ARG A 96 -4.60 -11.14 17.10
N ARG A 97 -3.26 -11.07 17.02
CA ARG A 97 -2.40 -11.32 18.18
C ARG A 97 -2.66 -10.32 19.32
N LEU A 98 -2.85 -9.04 19.01
CA LEU A 98 -3.20 -8.05 20.04
C LEU A 98 -4.52 -8.41 20.72
N LEU A 99 -5.51 -8.88 19.96
CA LEU A 99 -6.83 -9.24 20.47
C LEU A 99 -6.85 -10.53 21.27
N GLU A 100 -6.05 -11.53 20.90
CA GLU A 100 -5.90 -12.77 21.67
C GLU A 100 -5.35 -12.53 23.08
N HIS A 101 -4.62 -11.44 23.30
CA HIS A 101 -4.11 -11.05 24.62
C HIS A 101 -5.05 -10.09 25.39
N GLU A 102 -6.13 -9.62 24.76
CA GLU A 102 -7.07 -8.67 25.36
C GLU A 102 -8.32 -9.41 25.87
N GLU A 103 -8.48 -9.48 27.19
CA GLU A 103 -9.68 -10.03 27.80
C GLU A 103 -10.77 -8.96 27.92
N MET A 104 -12.00 -9.32 27.55
CA MET A 104 -13.17 -8.44 27.72
C MET A 104 -13.48 -8.20 29.21
N GLY A 105 -13.23 -9.19 30.08
CA GLY A 105 -13.52 -9.12 31.52
C GLY A 105 -14.97 -8.67 31.79
N ASP A 106 -15.15 -7.80 32.79
CA ASP A 106 -16.47 -7.20 33.11
C ASP A 106 -16.84 -5.99 32.23
N ARG A 107 -16.08 -5.70 31.16
CA ARG A 107 -16.31 -4.51 30.33
C ARG A 107 -17.55 -4.71 29.47
N LYS A 108 -18.36 -3.66 29.32
CA LYS A 108 -19.46 -3.68 28.34
C LYS A 108 -18.90 -3.76 26.91
N PRO A 109 -19.58 -4.44 25.97
CA PRO A 109 -19.14 -4.58 24.57
C PRO A 109 -18.72 -3.26 23.91
N ALA A 110 -19.47 -2.18 24.12
CA ALA A 110 -19.15 -0.85 23.58
C ALA A 110 -17.88 -0.23 24.19
N GLN A 111 -17.60 -0.49 25.47
CA GLN A 111 -16.37 -0.02 26.13
C GLN A 111 -15.15 -0.78 25.63
N PHE A 112 -15.29 -2.09 25.45
CA PHE A 112 -14.24 -2.94 24.89
C PHE A 112 -13.93 -2.56 23.44
N LEU A 113 -14.94 -2.36 22.59
CA LEU A 113 -14.75 -1.85 21.23
C LEU A 113 -14.00 -0.51 21.18
N ARG A 114 -14.33 0.41 22.09
CA ARG A 114 -13.65 1.71 22.18
C ARG A 114 -12.19 1.56 22.64
N HIS A 115 -11.90 0.58 23.49
CA HIS A 115 -10.55 0.22 23.91
C HIS A 115 -9.74 -0.36 22.74
N LEU A 116 -10.29 -1.33 22.02
CA LEU A 116 -9.63 -1.94 20.86
C LEU A 116 -9.29 -0.94 19.76
N ARG A 117 -10.20 0.02 19.48
CA ARG A 117 -9.95 1.11 18.52
C ARG A 117 -8.83 2.06 18.92
N ARG A 118 -8.44 2.08 20.20
CA ARG A 118 -7.33 2.91 20.71
C ARG A 118 -6.00 2.17 20.72
N LEU A 119 -5.98 0.86 20.44
CA LEU A 119 -4.75 0.09 20.42
C LEU A 119 -3.93 0.42 19.16
N PRO A 120 -2.63 0.75 19.32
CA PRO A 120 -1.77 1.02 18.19
C PRO A 120 -1.62 -0.22 17.30
N GLY A 121 -1.77 -0.06 15.99
CA GLY A 121 -1.64 -1.15 15.01
C GLY A 121 -2.83 -2.10 14.92
N THR A 122 -3.98 -1.75 15.53
CA THR A 122 -5.22 -2.51 15.41
C THR A 122 -6.14 -1.83 14.39
N THR A 123 -6.35 -2.46 13.24
CA THR A 123 -7.46 -2.09 12.36
C THR A 123 -8.63 -2.99 12.70
N VAL A 124 -9.67 -2.43 13.31
CA VAL A 124 -10.89 -3.18 13.64
C VAL A 124 -11.70 -3.36 12.37
N THR A 125 -11.44 -4.45 11.64
CA THR A 125 -12.19 -4.85 10.45
C THR A 125 -13.39 -5.73 10.82
N ASP A 126 -14.35 -5.87 9.90
CA ASP A 126 -15.56 -6.69 10.13
C ASP A 126 -15.22 -8.16 10.41
N SER A 127 -14.17 -8.68 9.78
CA SER A 127 -13.67 -10.05 10.01
C SER A 127 -13.21 -10.25 11.45
N VAL A 128 -12.46 -9.28 11.98
CA VAL A 128 -11.97 -9.27 13.36
C VAL A 128 -13.12 -9.22 14.37
N LEU A 129 -14.15 -8.41 14.10
CA LEU A 129 -15.36 -8.34 14.93
C LEU A 129 -16.12 -9.67 14.94
N ARG A 130 -16.21 -10.37 13.81
CA ARG A 130 -16.86 -11.69 13.78
C ARG A 130 -16.11 -12.72 14.61
N THR A 131 -14.77 -12.75 14.56
CA THR A 131 -13.97 -13.68 15.35
C THR A 131 -14.13 -13.46 16.86
N LEU A 132 -14.30 -12.22 17.31
CA LEU A 132 -14.48 -11.88 18.73
C LEU A 132 -15.88 -12.17 19.29
N TRP A 133 -16.94 -12.10 18.47
CA TRP A 133 -18.33 -12.25 18.91
C TRP A 133 -18.95 -13.62 18.61
N LEU A 134 -18.34 -14.40 17.72
CA LEU A 134 -18.78 -15.75 17.36
C LEU A 134 -17.87 -16.86 17.91
N GLY A 135 -16.83 -16.48 18.66
CA GLY A 135 -15.89 -17.38 19.34
C GLY A 135 -16.30 -17.69 20.78
#